data_AF-A0A4D7DEQ4-F1
#
_entry.id   AF-A0A4D7DEQ4-F1
#
_cell.length_a   1.000
_cell.length_b   1.000
_cell.length_c   1.000
_cell.angle_alpha   90.00
_cell.angle_beta   90.00
_cell.angle_gamma   90.00
#
_symmetry.space_group_name_H-M   'P 1'
#
loop_
_entity.id
_entity.type
_entity.pdbx_description
1 polymer ?
#
loop_
_entity_poly.entity_id
_entity_poly.type
_entity_poly.pdbx_seq_one_letter_code
_entity_poly.pdbx_strand_id
1 'polypeptide(L)'
;MKKIAVVLAGIALLAGCSEAKKEATASSAPGESTAAAAAKPADGMTGVAECDDYLNKVMACIKDKVPESQRAAMEQAIQQSKASWASIQDKAALAQSCKAASEQAKATYSAMGCKL
;
A
#
# COMPACT_ATOMS: atom_id res chain seq x y z
N MET A 1 15.65 5.68 48.88
CA MET A 1 16.75 6.20 48.04
C MET A 1 16.42 5.84 46.60
N LYS A 2 16.45 6.68 45.58
CA LYS A 2 16.58 8.13 45.44
C LYS A 2 16.02 8.41 44.02
N LYS A 3 14.90 9.12 43.94
CA LYS A 3 14.57 10.19 42.97
C LYS A 3 14.93 9.94 41.50
N ILE A 4 13.93 9.69 40.63
CA ILE A 4 14.02 10.12 39.23
C ILE A 4 12.95 11.18 39.02
N ALA A 5 13.43 12.41 39.03
CA ALA A 5 12.67 13.63 38.90
C ALA A 5 12.30 13.87 37.43
N VAL A 6 11.06 14.29 37.25
CA VAL A 6 10.60 15.12 36.12
C VAL A 6 11.51 16.34 36.02
N VAL A 7 12.17 16.52 34.86
CA VAL A 7 12.71 17.82 34.44
C VAL A 7 12.40 18.03 32.96
N LEU A 8 11.44 18.92 32.72
CA LEU A 8 11.27 19.70 31.51
C LEU A 8 12.52 20.59 31.32
N ALA A 9 13.14 20.58 30.13
CA ALA A 9 13.72 21.76 29.46
C ALA A 9 14.55 21.40 28.22
N GLY A 10 14.20 22.03 27.09
CA GLY A 10 15.21 22.53 26.14
C GLY A 10 15.58 21.64 24.95
N ILE A 11 14.78 21.66 23.88
CA ILE A 11 15.30 21.48 22.52
C ILE A 11 14.92 22.72 21.71
N ALA A 12 15.87 23.64 21.65
CA ALA A 12 16.02 24.58 20.55
C ALA A 12 17.51 24.75 20.34
N LEU A 13 18.03 24.31 19.21
CA LEU A 13 19.16 24.92 18.50
C LEU A 13 19.20 24.36 17.06
N LEU A 14 19.28 25.31 16.13
CA LEU A 14 19.22 25.16 14.67
C LEU A 14 20.59 24.78 14.08
N ALA A 15 20.53 24.30 12.83
CA ALA A 15 21.56 24.38 11.79
C ALA A 15 22.77 23.42 11.86
N GLY A 16 22.98 22.69 10.75
CA GLY A 16 24.26 22.00 10.49
C GLY A 16 24.16 20.73 9.63
N CYS A 17 23.47 20.79 8.48
CA CYS A 17 23.67 19.78 7.44
C CYS A 17 25.00 20.13 6.74
N SER A 18 26.05 19.38 7.03
CA SER A 18 27.36 19.57 6.41
C SER A 18 27.29 19.30 4.90
N GLU A 19 27.79 20.28 4.17
CA GLU A 19 27.95 20.34 2.73
C GLU A 19 28.84 19.19 2.21
N ALA A 20 28.38 18.53 1.15
CA ALA A 20 29.23 17.81 0.21
C ALA A 20 28.83 18.21 -1.22
N LYS A 21 29.55 19.20 -1.76
CA LYS A 21 29.45 19.67 -3.14
C LYS A 21 30.59 19.08 -3.98
N LYS A 22 30.26 18.35 -5.04
CA LYS A 22 31.03 18.21 -6.30
C LYS A 22 30.14 17.50 -7.33
N GLU A 23 29.38 18.25 -8.12
CA GLU A 23 29.72 18.65 -9.51
C GLU A 23 29.89 17.47 -10.48
N ALA A 24 28.92 17.27 -11.37
CA ALA A 24 29.09 17.42 -12.83
C ALA A 24 27.89 16.82 -13.57
N THR A 25 27.08 17.72 -14.13
CA THR A 25 26.41 17.63 -15.44
C THR A 25 26.40 16.28 -16.16
N ALA A 26 25.19 15.73 -16.35
CA ALA A 26 24.85 14.98 -17.56
C ALA A 26 23.43 15.38 -18.01
N SER A 27 23.41 16.20 -19.06
CA SER A 27 22.44 16.24 -20.16
C SER A 27 20.97 15.95 -19.83
N SER A 28 20.19 17.02 -19.78
CA SER A 28 18.75 16.98 -20.04
C SER A 28 18.53 16.57 -21.50
N ALA A 29 18.27 15.28 -21.72
CA ALA A 29 17.42 14.86 -22.82
C ALA A 29 16.00 14.71 -22.25
N PRO A 30 14.98 15.41 -22.79
CA PRO A 30 13.60 14.99 -22.63
C PRO A 30 13.47 13.68 -23.40
N GLY A 31 13.86 12.58 -22.77
CA GLY A 31 13.51 11.25 -23.21
C GLY A 31 12.01 11.15 -23.02
N GLU A 32 11.31 11.41 -24.13
CA GLU A 32 9.93 11.09 -24.43
C GLU A 32 9.33 10.16 -23.36
N SER A 33 8.71 10.78 -22.35
CA SER A 33 7.77 10.07 -21.49
C SER A 33 6.61 9.74 -22.42
N THR A 34 6.75 8.62 -23.12
CA THR A 34 5.59 7.86 -23.52
C THR A 34 4.96 7.50 -22.18
N ALA A 35 4.09 8.38 -21.70
CA ALA A 35 3.04 8.03 -20.77
C ALA A 35 2.32 6.89 -21.49
N ALA A 36 2.80 5.67 -21.25
CA ALA A 36 2.10 4.46 -21.63
C ALA A 36 0.71 4.71 -21.09
N ALA A 37 -0.24 4.89 -22.02
CA ALA A 37 -1.62 5.13 -21.68
C ALA A 37 -1.97 3.99 -20.72
N ALA A 38 -2.04 4.33 -19.43
CA ALA A 38 -2.32 3.36 -18.40
C ALA A 38 -3.72 2.88 -18.75
N ALA A 39 -3.79 1.68 -19.33
CA ALA A 39 -5.04 1.05 -19.70
C ALA A 39 -5.89 1.09 -18.44
N LYS A 40 -6.90 1.95 -18.48
CA LYS A 40 -7.78 2.19 -17.35
C LYS A 40 -8.27 0.81 -16.93
N PRO A 41 -8.07 0.40 -15.66
CA PRO A 41 -8.52 -0.90 -15.24
C PRO A 41 -10.00 -1.06 -15.59
N ALA A 42 -10.36 -2.21 -16.17
CA ALA A 42 -11.76 -2.52 -16.43
C ALA A 42 -12.57 -2.31 -15.14
N ASP A 43 -13.77 -1.75 -15.24
CA ASP A 43 -14.56 -1.29 -14.09
C ASP A 43 -14.50 -2.28 -12.91
N GLY A 44 -13.80 -1.86 -11.86
CA GLY A 44 -13.69 -2.59 -10.61
C GLY A 44 -12.52 -3.56 -10.47
N MET A 45 -11.68 -3.74 -11.48
CA MET A 45 -10.41 -4.46 -11.42
C MET A 45 -9.23 -3.49 -11.28
N THR A 46 -8.03 -3.96 -11.00
CA THR A 46 -6.80 -3.16 -10.96
C THR A 46 -5.97 -3.30 -12.23
N GLY A 47 -6.28 -4.29 -13.08
CA GLY A 47 -5.56 -4.55 -14.33
C GLY A 47 -4.20 -5.23 -14.11
N VAL A 48 -3.99 -5.76 -12.91
CA VAL A 48 -2.87 -6.60 -12.49
C VAL A 48 -3.44 -7.94 -12.03
N ALA A 49 -3.13 -9.02 -12.74
CA ALA A 49 -3.75 -10.32 -12.53
C ALA A 49 -3.65 -10.83 -11.08
N GLU A 50 -2.50 -10.64 -10.42
CA GLU A 50 -2.30 -11.05 -9.02
C GLU A 50 -3.16 -10.26 -8.03
N CYS A 51 -3.39 -8.96 -8.28
CA CYS A 51 -4.30 -8.15 -7.47
C CYS A 51 -5.75 -8.58 -7.68
N ASP A 52 -6.15 -8.79 -8.93
CA ASP A 52 -7.51 -9.15 -9.30
C ASP A 52 -7.88 -10.55 -8.76
N ASP A 53 -6.95 -11.50 -8.83
CA ASP A 53 -7.10 -12.83 -8.21
C ASP A 53 -7.28 -12.74 -6.68
N TYR A 54 -6.41 -11.96 -6.00
CA TYR A 54 -6.53 -11.71 -4.57
C TYR A 54 -7.90 -11.12 -4.20
N LEU A 55 -8.33 -10.07 -4.90
CA LEU A 55 -9.61 -9.39 -4.66
C LEU A 55 -10.78 -10.35 -4.84
N ASN A 56 -10.75 -11.18 -5.89
CA ASN A 56 -11.79 -12.16 -6.14
C ASN A 56 -11.86 -13.22 -5.03
N LYS A 57 -10.71 -13.79 -4.64
CA LYS A 57 -10.65 -14.82 -3.59
C LYS A 57 -11.07 -14.29 -2.23
N VAL A 58 -10.64 -13.08 -1.86
CA VAL A 58 -10.98 -12.50 -0.56
C VAL A 58 -12.46 -12.13 -0.48
N MET A 59 -13.02 -11.53 -1.55
CA MET A 59 -14.46 -11.22 -1.64
C MET A 59 -15.30 -12.51 -1.61
N ALA A 60 -14.91 -13.54 -2.35
CA ALA A 60 -15.59 -14.83 -2.33
C ALA A 60 -15.54 -15.46 -0.94
N CYS A 61 -14.38 -15.41 -0.27
CA CYS A 61 -14.28 -15.96 1.07
C CYS A 61 -15.10 -15.19 2.10
N ILE A 62 -15.07 -13.85 2.09
CA ILE A 62 -15.90 -13.05 2.99
C ILE A 62 -17.37 -13.43 2.83
N LYS A 63 -17.81 -13.65 1.59
CA LYS A 63 -19.18 -14.11 1.28
C LYS A 63 -19.48 -15.55 1.68
N ASP A 64 -18.49 -16.40 1.92
CA ASP A 64 -18.73 -17.80 2.29
C ASP A 64 -18.49 -18.05 3.79
N LYS A 65 -17.39 -17.54 4.33
CA LYS A 65 -16.89 -17.86 5.68
C LYS A 65 -17.17 -16.81 6.75
N VAL A 66 -17.29 -15.53 6.38
CA VAL A 66 -17.47 -14.45 7.37
C VAL A 66 -18.97 -14.31 7.70
N PRO A 67 -19.37 -14.14 8.97
CA PRO A 67 -20.77 -13.87 9.34
C PRO A 67 -21.27 -12.53 8.79
N GLU A 68 -22.55 -12.42 8.45
CA GLU A 68 -23.13 -11.22 7.82
C GLU A 68 -22.86 -9.92 8.58
N SER A 69 -22.89 -9.97 9.92
CA SER A 69 -22.59 -8.82 10.80
C SER A 69 -21.18 -8.26 10.64
N GLN A 70 -20.23 -9.05 10.13
CA GLN A 70 -18.84 -8.65 9.93
C GLN A 70 -18.48 -8.45 8.45
N ARG A 71 -19.28 -8.99 7.51
CA ARG A 71 -19.00 -8.91 6.06
C ARG A 71 -18.86 -7.48 5.57
N ALA A 72 -19.81 -6.61 5.92
CA ALA A 72 -19.82 -5.23 5.43
C ALA A 72 -18.53 -4.49 5.83
N ALA A 73 -18.05 -4.66 7.06
CA ALA A 73 -16.81 -4.05 7.53
C ALA A 73 -15.58 -4.59 6.78
N MET A 74 -15.54 -5.91 6.53
CA MET A 74 -14.43 -6.53 5.80
C MET A 74 -14.42 -6.15 4.32
N GLU A 75 -15.60 -6.15 3.67
CA GLU A 75 -15.76 -5.69 2.29
C GLU A 75 -15.35 -4.23 2.15
N GLN A 76 -15.73 -3.36 3.10
CA GLN A 76 -15.28 -1.96 3.11
C GLN A 76 -13.76 -1.83 3.21
N ALA A 77 -13.09 -2.63 4.05
CA ALA A 77 -11.63 -2.61 4.15
C ALA A 77 -10.94 -3.02 2.82
N ILE A 78 -11.51 -3.99 2.11
CA ILE A 78 -11.02 -4.40 0.78
C ILE A 78 -11.28 -3.29 -0.26
N GLN A 79 -12.45 -2.66 -0.26
CA GLN A 79 -12.74 -1.54 -1.16
C GLN A 79 -11.82 -0.34 -0.91
N GLN A 80 -11.50 -0.03 0.35
CA GLN A 80 -10.53 1.01 0.68
C GLN A 80 -9.13 0.67 0.16
N SER A 81 -8.70 -0.59 0.29
CA SER A 81 -7.41 -1.04 -0.25
C SER A 81 -7.36 -0.86 -1.77
N LYS A 82 -8.43 -1.26 -2.46
CA LYS A 82 -8.57 -1.09 -3.90
C LYS A 82 -8.61 0.38 -4.33
N ALA A 83 -9.27 1.25 -3.55
CA ALA A 83 -9.28 2.69 -3.80
C ALA A 83 -7.88 3.31 -3.67
N SER A 84 -7.09 2.87 -2.67
CA SER A 84 -5.68 3.27 -2.51
C SER A 84 -4.81 2.85 -3.70
N TRP A 85 -5.12 1.70 -4.29
CA TRP A 85 -4.42 1.18 -5.47
C TRP A 85 -4.81 1.85 -6.78
N ALA A 86 -6.00 2.44 -6.87
CA ALA A 86 -6.47 3.10 -8.07
C ALA A 86 -5.59 4.30 -8.50
N SER A 87 -4.84 4.89 -7.57
CA SER A 87 -3.85 5.93 -7.88
C SER A 87 -2.48 5.41 -8.33
N ILE A 88 -2.21 4.10 -8.20
CA ILE A 88 -0.93 3.50 -8.57
C ILE A 88 -0.96 3.17 -10.07
N GLN A 89 -0.28 3.98 -10.88
CA GLN A 89 -0.19 3.78 -12.32
C GLN A 89 0.86 2.72 -12.71
N ASP A 90 1.87 2.53 -11.86
CA ASP A 90 2.92 1.52 -12.07
C ASP A 90 2.40 0.14 -11.65
N LYS A 91 2.21 -0.73 -12.64
CA LYS A 91 1.74 -2.10 -12.44
C LYS A 91 2.69 -2.95 -11.58
N ALA A 92 4.00 -2.71 -11.63
CA ALA A 92 4.97 -3.45 -10.82
C ALA A 92 4.86 -3.04 -9.34
N ALA A 93 4.78 -1.73 -9.07
CA ALA A 93 4.55 -1.22 -7.71
C ALA A 93 3.19 -1.68 -7.14
N LEU A 94 2.16 -1.72 -8.00
CA LEU A 94 0.84 -2.23 -7.66
C LEU A 94 0.88 -3.73 -7.33
N ALA A 95 1.56 -4.55 -8.13
CA ALA A 95 1.74 -5.98 -7.85
C ALA A 95 2.42 -6.22 -6.49
N GLN A 96 3.47 -5.46 -6.16
CA GLN A 96 4.12 -5.53 -4.85
C GLN A 96 3.15 -5.15 -3.71
N SER A 97 2.35 -4.11 -3.91
CA SER A 97 1.35 -3.65 -2.93
C SER A 97 0.27 -4.70 -2.67
N CYS A 98 -0.26 -5.31 -3.74
CA CYS A 98 -1.24 -6.38 -3.63
C CYS A 98 -0.66 -7.66 -3.02
N LYS A 99 0.60 -8.00 -3.31
CA LYS A 99 1.26 -9.14 -2.68
C LYS A 99 1.38 -8.95 -1.17
N ALA A 100 1.85 -7.77 -0.73
CA ALA A 100 1.92 -7.45 0.70
C ALA A 100 0.53 -7.52 1.37
N ALA A 101 -0.50 -6.97 0.70
CA ALA A 101 -1.87 -7.05 1.18
C ALA A 101 -2.39 -8.50 1.22
N SER A 102 -2.08 -9.32 0.23
CA SER A 102 -2.48 -10.72 0.16
C SER A 102 -1.83 -11.56 1.26
N GLU A 103 -0.58 -11.29 1.63
CA GLU A 103 0.10 -11.99 2.74
C GLU A 103 -0.53 -11.60 4.09
N GLN A 104 -0.78 -10.30 4.30
CA GLN A 104 -1.48 -9.81 5.49
C GLN A 104 -2.90 -10.36 5.60
N ALA A 105 -3.59 -10.40 4.47
CA ALA A 105 -4.91 -10.98 4.36
C ALA A 105 -4.87 -12.50 4.59
N LYS A 106 -3.91 -13.23 4.02
CA LYS A 106 -3.74 -14.67 4.33
C LYS A 106 -3.67 -14.90 5.82
N ALA A 107 -2.82 -14.17 6.55
CA ALA A 107 -2.71 -14.32 7.99
C ALA A 107 -4.03 -14.04 8.73
N THR A 108 -4.72 -12.97 8.34
CA THR A 108 -5.97 -12.54 8.99
C THR A 108 -7.16 -13.46 8.67
N TYR A 109 -7.34 -13.78 7.38
CA TYR A 109 -8.48 -14.50 6.87
C TYR A 109 -8.32 -16.03 6.98
N SER A 110 -7.09 -16.57 7.03
CA SER A 110 -6.87 -18.00 7.29
C SER A 110 -7.40 -18.43 8.65
N ALA A 111 -7.32 -17.55 9.66
CA ALA A 111 -7.93 -17.78 10.98
C ALA A 111 -9.46 -17.92 10.92
N MET A 112 -10.09 -17.34 9.88
CA MET A 112 -11.53 -17.44 9.62
C MET A 112 -11.88 -18.56 8.61
N GLY A 113 -10.88 -19.35 8.19
CA GLY A 113 -11.06 -20.46 7.24
C GLY A 113 -11.01 -20.06 5.76
N CYS A 114 -10.55 -18.85 5.44
CA CYS A 114 -10.33 -18.43 4.06
C CYS A 114 -9.05 -18.98 3.45
N LYS A 115 -9.13 -19.39 2.19
CA LYS A 115 -7.95 -19.67 1.35
C LYS A 115 -7.81 -18.60 0.27
N LEU A 116 -6.76 -17.80 0.41
CA LEU A 116 -6.36 -16.75 -0.54
C LEU A 116 -5.12 -17.21 -1.30
#